data_AF-F8B0A4-F1
#
_entry.id   AF-F8B0A4-F1
#
_cell.length_a   1.000
_cell.length_b   1.000
_cell.length_c   1.000
_cell.angle_alpha   90.00
_cell.angle_beta   90.00
_cell.angle_gamma   90.00
#
_symmetry.space_group_name_H-M   'P 1'
#
loop_
_entity.id
_entity.type
_entity.pdbx_description
1 polymer ?
#
loop_
_entity_poly.entity_id
_entity_poly.type
_entity_poly.pdbx_seq_one_letter_code
_entity_poly.pdbx_strand_id
1 'polypeptide(L)'
;MAVGTRARFVPSRYHLVLVMVTSTAAAVTAICLTRLPQTAEPVSWYRLTLGIVCLAIGPIPLLRVRSGHHTGDYDLSEASVVIGLALLPAPQLVTISAVAVPIMHAILRRAPVKVLFNGASATLGTAIAAGVLWLSGGRAGHLEGAEILLAAPAGLTVCLWTSLSVSMVISAARGTPLRRTLRETMGISTLIAAGGIAVGCAAVALAYTSPVTLIVLPPVLVGLVMVYRMQVDSAQQRDR
;
A
#
# COMPACT_ATOMS: atom_id res chain seq x y z
N MET A 1 21.49 -40.37 18.40
CA MET A 1 21.61 -38.96 18.83
C MET A 1 22.17 -38.19 17.63
N ALA A 2 21.51 -37.28 16.95
CA ALA A 2 20.76 -36.13 17.44
C ALA A 2 19.38 -35.96 16.76
N VAL A 3 18.46 -35.44 17.57
CA VAL A 3 17.07 -35.10 17.26
C VAL A 3 17.05 -33.84 16.40
N GLY A 4 16.72 -33.98 15.12
CA GLY A 4 16.36 -32.85 14.25
C GLY A 4 14.88 -32.54 14.42
N THR A 5 14.57 -31.70 15.40
CA THR A 5 13.24 -31.11 15.64
C THR A 5 12.73 -30.45 14.37
N ARG A 6 11.92 -31.17 13.59
CA ARG A 6 10.96 -30.56 12.65
C ARG A 6 10.02 -29.71 13.50
N ALA A 7 10.31 -28.41 13.59
CA ALA A 7 9.40 -27.45 14.18
C ALA A 7 8.04 -27.67 13.53
N ARG A 8 7.07 -28.16 14.31
CA ARG A 8 5.69 -28.30 13.87
C ARG A 8 5.23 -26.88 13.53
N PHE A 9 5.14 -26.58 12.23
CA PHE A 9 4.34 -25.47 11.73
C PHE A 9 3.01 -25.52 12.48
N VAL A 10 2.54 -24.39 12.99
CA VAL A 10 1.17 -24.24 13.48
C VAL A 10 0.35 -23.62 12.35
N PRO A 11 -0.10 -24.40 11.34
CA PRO A 11 -0.73 -23.87 10.13
C PRO A 11 -2.03 -23.11 10.40
N SER A 12 -2.74 -23.44 11.49
CA SER A 12 -4.08 -22.89 11.76
C SER A 12 -4.12 -21.37 11.89
N ARG A 13 -3.21 -20.75 12.65
CA ARG A 13 -3.28 -19.30 12.94
C ARG A 13 -2.93 -18.44 11.73
N TYR A 14 -1.94 -18.86 10.95
CA TYR A 14 -1.54 -18.19 9.72
C TYR A 14 -2.67 -18.20 8.68
N HIS A 15 -3.27 -19.38 8.45
CA HIS A 15 -4.38 -19.50 7.51
C HIS A 15 -5.61 -18.72 7.98
N LEU A 16 -5.87 -18.67 9.29
CA LEU A 16 -6.97 -17.86 9.84
C LEU A 16 -6.77 -16.37 9.52
N VAL A 17 -5.58 -15.81 9.78
CA VAL A 17 -5.28 -14.40 9.46
C VAL A 17 -5.42 -14.14 7.96
N LEU A 18 -4.88 -15.04 7.12
CA LEU A 18 -5.00 -14.92 5.68
C LEU A 18 -6.47 -14.90 5.24
N VAL A 19 -7.26 -15.90 5.64
CA VAL A 19 -8.68 -16.02 5.29
C VAL A 19 -9.47 -14.83 5.80
N MET A 20 -9.22 -14.37 7.03
CA MET A 20 -9.89 -13.21 7.60
C MET A 20 -9.63 -11.95 6.77
N VAL A 21 -8.37 -11.64 6.47
CA VAL A 21 -7.99 -10.46 5.69
C VAL A 21 -8.56 -10.54 4.28
N THR A 22 -8.45 -11.68 3.60
CA THR A 22 -8.94 -11.85 2.23
C THR A 22 -10.46 -11.80 2.13
N SER A 23 -11.16 -12.43 3.07
CA SER A 23 -12.63 -12.43 3.10
C SER A 23 -13.18 -11.04 3.42
N THR A 24 -12.53 -10.32 4.35
CA THR A 24 -12.91 -8.95 4.68
C THR A 24 -12.67 -8.01 3.49
N ALA A 25 -11.52 -8.15 2.81
CA ALA A 25 -11.24 -7.39 1.59
C ALA A 25 -12.29 -7.67 0.51
N ALA A 26 -12.60 -8.95 0.25
CA ALA A 26 -13.61 -9.34 -0.73
C ALA A 26 -15.00 -8.77 -0.40
N ALA A 27 -15.41 -8.80 0.87
CA ALA A 27 -16.68 -8.21 1.31
C ALA A 27 -16.70 -6.68 1.10
N VAL A 28 -15.63 -5.99 1.47
CA VAL A 28 -15.50 -4.53 1.28
C VAL A 28 -15.51 -4.17 -0.21
N THR A 29 -14.80 -4.92 -1.05
CA THR A 29 -14.81 -4.76 -2.50
C THR A 29 -16.20 -4.99 -3.08
N ALA A 30 -16.91 -6.04 -2.65
CA ALA A 30 -18.28 -6.30 -3.08
C ALA A 30 -19.23 -5.16 -2.71
N ILE A 31 -19.13 -4.63 -1.48
CA ILE A 31 -19.89 -3.45 -1.06
C ILE A 31 -19.56 -2.25 -1.97
N CYS A 32 -18.28 -1.98 -2.25
CA CYS A 32 -17.89 -0.89 -3.13
C CYS A 32 -18.39 -1.06 -4.57
N LEU A 33 -18.38 -2.29 -5.11
CA LEU A 33 -18.92 -2.60 -6.44
C LEU A 33 -20.41 -2.24 -6.55
N THR A 34 -21.21 -2.53 -5.53
CA THR A 34 -22.64 -2.16 -5.51
C THR A 34 -22.88 -0.65 -5.48
N ARG A 35 -21.87 0.13 -5.08
CA ARG A 35 -21.93 1.61 -5.01
C ARG A 35 -21.40 2.30 -6.25
N LEU A 36 -20.74 1.58 -7.17
CA LEU A 36 -20.22 2.17 -8.42
C LEU A 36 -21.30 2.84 -9.28
N PRO A 37 -22.52 2.28 -9.45
CA PRO A 37 -23.55 2.95 -10.25
C PRO A 37 -24.07 4.24 -9.60
N GLN A 38 -23.86 4.40 -8.29
CA GLN A 38 -24.35 5.54 -7.50
C GLN A 38 -23.32 6.69 -7.42
N THR A 39 -22.12 6.53 -8.00
CA THR A 39 -21.17 7.64 -8.08
C THR A 39 -21.72 8.69 -9.04
N ALA A 40 -22.21 9.79 -8.48
CA ALA A 40 -23.01 10.81 -9.16
C ALA A 40 -22.29 11.53 -10.32
N GLU A 41 -20.96 11.47 -10.39
CA GLU A 41 -20.19 12.08 -11.46
C GLU A 41 -19.28 11.06 -12.16
N PRO A 42 -19.32 10.98 -13.50
CA PRO A 42 -18.41 10.14 -14.26
C PRO A 42 -16.97 10.67 -14.10
N VAL A 43 -16.08 9.81 -13.63
CA VAL A 43 -14.67 10.15 -13.47
C VAL A 43 -14.04 10.32 -14.86
N SER A 44 -13.31 11.42 -15.03
CA SER A 44 -12.57 11.68 -16.26
C SER A 44 -11.54 10.58 -16.53
N TRP A 45 -11.39 10.20 -17.81
CA TRP A 45 -10.52 9.09 -18.22
C TRP A 45 -9.07 9.25 -17.75
N TYR A 46 -8.56 10.48 -17.67
CA TYR A 46 -7.20 10.75 -17.22
C TYR A 46 -7.03 10.53 -15.71
N ARG A 47 -8.02 10.92 -14.88
CA ARG A 47 -8.02 10.64 -13.43
C ARG A 47 -8.06 9.14 -13.18
N LEU A 48 -8.92 8.43 -13.93
CA LEU A 48 -9.01 6.97 -13.88
C LEU A 48 -7.68 6.30 -14.22
N THR A 49 -7.11 6.65 -15.37
CA THR A 49 -5.85 6.08 -15.87
C THR A 49 -4.71 6.34 -14.88
N LEU A 50 -4.57 7.58 -14.42
CA LEU A 50 -3.52 7.95 -13.50
C LEU A 50 -3.68 7.28 -12.14
N GLY A 51 -4.91 7.19 -11.61
CA GLY A 51 -5.19 6.46 -10.37
C GLY A 51 -4.81 4.98 -10.47
N ILE A 52 -5.14 4.31 -11.59
CA ILE A 52 -4.73 2.93 -11.85
C ILE A 52 -3.20 2.81 -11.89
N VAL A 53 -2.53 3.69 -12.63
CA VAL A 53 -1.06 3.67 -12.77
C VAL A 53 -0.37 3.92 -11.43
N CYS A 54 -0.81 4.91 -10.65
CA CYS A 54 -0.25 5.18 -9.33
C CYS A 54 -0.42 3.99 -8.38
N LEU A 55 -1.61 3.39 -8.31
CA LEU A 55 -1.86 2.20 -7.48
C LEU A 55 -1.07 0.98 -7.95
N ALA A 56 -0.83 0.85 -9.26
CA ALA A 56 0.00 -0.22 -9.81
C ALA A 56 1.49 0.01 -9.48
N ILE A 57 1.99 1.23 -9.54
CA ILE A 57 3.41 1.55 -9.24
C ILE A 57 3.70 1.51 -7.74
N GLY A 58 2.75 1.91 -6.89
CA GLY A 58 2.93 2.00 -5.44
C GLY A 58 3.59 0.77 -4.79
N PRO A 59 3.15 -0.47 -5.09
CA PRO A 59 3.72 -1.72 -4.55
C PRO A 59 5.10 -2.11 -5.09
N ILE A 60 5.70 -1.33 -6.00
CA ILE A 60 7.06 -1.60 -6.50
C ILE A 60 8.06 -1.22 -5.39
N PRO A 61 8.90 -2.16 -4.93
CA PRO A 61 9.85 -1.88 -3.86
C PRO A 61 10.80 -0.73 -4.21
N LEU A 62 10.81 0.29 -3.36
CA LEU A 62 11.70 1.45 -3.44
C LEU A 62 12.91 1.29 -2.52
N LEU A 63 12.77 0.64 -1.37
CA LEU A 63 13.87 0.51 -0.42
C LEU A 63 13.86 -0.87 0.22
N ARG A 64 14.94 -1.61 0.05
CA ARG A 64 15.22 -2.84 0.78
C ARG A 64 16.14 -2.50 1.94
N VAL A 65 15.60 -2.52 3.15
CA VAL A 65 16.38 -2.29 4.37
C VAL A 65 16.59 -3.60 5.10
N ARG A 66 17.84 -3.87 5.45
CA ARG A 66 18.20 -4.97 6.34
C ARG A 66 18.36 -4.43 7.76
N SER A 67 17.48 -4.84 8.65
CA SER A 67 17.55 -4.53 10.08
C SER A 67 17.75 -5.82 10.86
N GLY A 68 19.00 -6.06 11.28
CA GLY A 68 19.40 -7.30 11.93
C GLY A 68 19.13 -8.53 11.05
N HIS A 69 18.34 -9.48 11.55
CA HIS A 69 17.99 -10.73 10.87
C HIS A 69 16.81 -10.61 9.89
N HIS A 70 16.27 -9.41 9.70
CA HIS A 70 15.09 -9.16 8.86
C HIS A 70 15.44 -8.25 7.68
N THR A 71 15.01 -8.66 6.49
CA THR A 71 15.08 -7.84 5.29
C THR A 71 13.65 -7.47 4.91
N GLY A 72 13.33 -6.18 4.93
CA GLY A 72 12.04 -5.63 4.53
C GLY A 72 12.15 -4.93 3.19
N ASP A 73 11.20 -5.20 2.29
CA ASP A 73 10.96 -4.41 1.09
C ASP A 73 9.94 -3.33 1.45
N TYR A 74 10.31 -2.06 1.30
CA TYR A 74 9.45 -0.89 1.50
C TYR A 74 9.17 -0.23 0.15
N ASP A 75 7.98 0.31 -0.01
CA ASP A 75 7.46 0.80 -1.29
C ASP A 75 6.80 2.18 -1.14
N LEU A 76 6.05 2.61 -2.15
CA LEU A 76 5.34 3.90 -2.17
C LEU A 76 3.81 3.69 -2.14
N SER A 77 3.36 2.61 -1.51
CA SER A 77 1.94 2.29 -1.42
C SER A 77 1.14 3.38 -0.72
N GLU A 78 1.66 3.98 0.36
CA GLU A 78 0.99 5.10 1.05
C GLU A 78 0.82 6.31 0.13
N ALA A 79 1.85 6.66 -0.63
CA ALA A 79 1.81 7.75 -1.61
C ALA A 79 0.75 7.47 -2.69
N SER A 80 0.72 6.25 -3.21
CA SER A 80 -0.23 5.84 -4.24
C SER A 80 -1.69 5.92 -3.78
N VAL A 81 -1.96 5.56 -2.52
CA VAL A 81 -3.31 5.68 -1.93
C VAL A 81 -3.68 7.14 -1.73
N VAL A 82 -2.77 7.98 -1.22
CA VAL A 82 -3.00 9.43 -1.05
C VAL A 82 -3.32 10.09 -2.39
N ILE A 83 -2.56 9.80 -3.44
CA ILE A 83 -2.83 10.29 -4.80
C ILE A 83 -4.18 9.74 -5.30
N GLY A 84 -4.42 8.46 -5.09
CA GLY A 84 -5.69 7.82 -5.46
C GLY A 84 -6.91 8.45 -4.77
N LEU A 85 -6.80 8.81 -3.49
CA LEU A 85 -7.86 9.51 -2.74
C LEU A 85 -8.17 10.88 -3.34
N ALA A 86 -7.21 11.56 -3.96
CA ALA A 86 -7.46 12.83 -4.62
C ALA A 86 -8.09 12.66 -6.01
N LEU A 87 -7.73 11.59 -6.72
CA LEU A 87 -8.14 11.38 -8.11
C LEU A 87 -9.47 10.65 -8.26
N LEU A 88 -9.81 9.74 -7.34
CA LEU A 88 -10.87 8.76 -7.52
C LEU A 88 -11.88 8.80 -6.36
N PRO A 89 -13.18 8.66 -6.64
CA PRO A 89 -14.18 8.35 -5.63
C PRO A 89 -13.84 7.05 -4.90
N ALA A 90 -14.14 6.99 -3.60
CA ALA A 90 -13.77 5.87 -2.74
C ALA A 90 -14.18 4.48 -3.27
N PRO A 91 -15.42 4.26 -3.79
CA PRO A 91 -15.80 2.95 -4.31
C PRO A 91 -14.95 2.50 -5.50
N GLN A 92 -14.57 3.43 -6.38
CA GLN A 92 -13.70 3.14 -7.52
C GLN A 92 -12.27 2.89 -7.06
N LEU A 93 -11.75 3.71 -6.15
CA LEU A 93 -10.40 3.55 -5.63
C LEU A 93 -10.18 2.18 -4.97
N VAL A 94 -11.12 1.76 -4.13
CA VAL A 94 -11.05 0.46 -3.42
C VAL A 94 -11.15 -0.71 -4.40
N THR A 95 -12.05 -0.63 -5.38
CA THR A 95 -12.22 -1.70 -6.38
C THR A 95 -11.02 -1.81 -7.32
N ILE A 96 -10.44 -0.68 -7.73
CA ILE A 96 -9.20 -0.67 -8.53
C ILE A 96 -8.03 -1.21 -7.70
N SER A 97 -7.90 -0.84 -6.43
CA SER A 97 -6.85 -1.35 -5.53
C SER A 97 -6.90 -2.89 -5.40
N ALA A 98 -8.12 -3.44 -5.31
CA ALA A 98 -8.36 -4.89 -5.27
C ALA A 98 -7.91 -5.66 -6.53
N VAL A 99 -7.63 -4.96 -7.63
CA VAL A 99 -7.22 -5.57 -8.91
C VAL A 99 -5.78 -5.17 -9.25
N ALA A 100 -5.46 -3.88 -9.25
CA ALA A 100 -4.17 -3.35 -9.68
C ALA A 100 -3.01 -3.82 -8.80
N VAL A 101 -3.18 -3.81 -7.48
CA VAL A 101 -2.14 -4.21 -6.52
C VAL A 101 -1.79 -5.70 -6.63
N PRO A 102 -2.75 -6.65 -6.59
CA PRO A 102 -2.40 -8.06 -6.75
C PRO A 102 -1.84 -8.37 -8.15
N ILE A 103 -2.33 -7.72 -9.21
CA ILE A 103 -1.74 -7.85 -10.55
C ILE A 103 -0.28 -7.42 -10.53
N MET A 104 0.05 -6.26 -9.93
CA MET A 104 1.45 -5.82 -9.85
C MET A 104 2.30 -6.80 -9.06
N HIS A 105 1.83 -7.31 -7.91
CA HIS A 105 2.57 -8.30 -7.16
C HIS A 105 2.77 -9.62 -7.94
N ALA A 106 1.81 -10.02 -8.77
CA ALA A 106 1.95 -11.16 -9.67
C ALA A 106 2.98 -10.90 -10.79
N ILE A 107 2.97 -9.71 -11.39
CA ILE A 107 3.98 -9.27 -12.38
C ILE A 107 5.38 -9.29 -11.75
N LEU A 108 5.51 -8.85 -10.49
CA LEU A 108 6.73 -8.91 -9.70
C LEU A 108 7.10 -10.34 -9.24
N ARG A 109 6.39 -11.37 -9.73
CA ARG A 109 6.64 -12.80 -9.50
C ARG A 109 6.71 -13.16 -8.01
N ARG A 110 5.90 -12.50 -7.18
CA ARG A 110 5.79 -12.83 -5.75
C ARG A 110 5.03 -14.16 -5.59
N ALA A 111 5.31 -14.87 -4.50
CA ALA A 111 4.61 -16.12 -4.20
C ALA A 111 3.08 -15.89 -4.13
N PRO A 112 2.24 -16.81 -4.64
CA PRO A 112 0.79 -16.59 -4.75
C PRO A 112 0.11 -16.17 -3.44
N VAL A 113 0.53 -16.76 -2.32
CA VAL A 113 -0.01 -16.42 -1.01
C VAL A 113 0.33 -14.98 -0.59
N LYS A 114 1.52 -14.47 -0.96
CA LYS A 114 1.88 -13.07 -0.75
C LYS A 114 1.09 -12.13 -1.66
N VAL A 115 0.87 -12.52 -2.92
CA VAL A 115 0.03 -11.74 -3.86
C VAL A 115 -1.36 -11.55 -3.26
N LEU A 116 -1.98 -12.64 -2.81
CA LEU A 116 -3.32 -12.62 -2.23
C LEU A 116 -3.37 -11.79 -0.95
N PHE A 117 -2.45 -12.03 -0.01
CA PHE A 117 -2.41 -11.30 1.27
C PHE A 117 -2.15 -9.81 1.06
N ASN A 118 -1.14 -9.44 0.29
CA ASN A 118 -0.80 -8.03 0.08
C ASN A 118 -1.88 -7.30 -0.72
N GLY A 119 -2.46 -7.92 -1.73
CA GLY A 119 -3.59 -7.33 -2.47
C GLY A 119 -4.79 -7.06 -1.56
N ALA A 120 -5.17 -8.05 -0.73
CA ALA A 120 -6.25 -7.88 0.23
C ALA A 120 -5.93 -6.83 1.31
N SER A 121 -4.70 -6.83 1.83
CA SER A 121 -4.27 -5.85 2.82
C SER A 121 -4.26 -4.42 2.25
N ALA A 122 -3.74 -4.23 1.04
CA ALA A 122 -3.75 -2.93 0.37
C ALA A 122 -5.16 -2.43 0.10
N THR A 123 -6.08 -3.33 -0.30
CA THR A 123 -7.50 -3.02 -0.50
C THR A 123 -8.14 -2.51 0.79
N LEU A 124 -7.91 -3.21 1.91
CA LEU A 124 -8.42 -2.79 3.22
C LEU A 124 -7.78 -1.50 3.71
N GLY A 125 -6.47 -1.33 3.54
CA GLY A 125 -5.78 -0.08 3.88
C GLY A 125 -6.33 1.10 3.10
N THR A 126 -6.62 0.90 1.80
CA THR A 126 -7.27 1.90 0.94
C THR A 126 -8.67 2.24 1.43
N ALA A 127 -9.47 1.24 1.81
CA ALA A 127 -10.82 1.45 2.31
C ALA A 127 -10.84 2.15 3.68
N ILE A 128 -9.92 1.79 4.59
CA ILE A 128 -9.73 2.44 5.89
C ILE A 128 -9.35 3.91 5.67
N ALA A 129 -8.38 4.19 4.80
CA ALA A 129 -7.96 5.55 4.50
C ALA A 129 -9.10 6.40 3.93
N ALA A 130 -9.88 5.84 3.00
CA ALA A 130 -11.07 6.51 2.47
C ALA A 130 -12.14 6.77 3.56
N GLY A 131 -12.35 5.82 4.46
CA GLY A 131 -13.25 5.98 5.60
C GLY A 131 -12.79 7.06 6.59
N VAL A 132 -11.49 7.12 6.88
CA VAL A 132 -10.89 8.16 7.76
C VAL A 132 -11.00 9.53 7.11
N LEU A 133 -10.76 9.62 5.80
CA LEU A 133 -10.94 10.87 5.06
C LEU A 133 -12.39 11.36 5.18
N TRP A 134 -13.35 10.46 4.97
CA TRP A 134 -14.77 10.76 5.11
C TRP A 134 -15.17 11.21 6.53
N LEU A 135 -14.67 10.52 7.56
CA LEU A 135 -14.88 10.90 8.97
C LEU A 135 -14.25 12.26 9.31
N SER A 136 -13.21 12.64 8.59
CA SER A 136 -12.53 13.94 8.74
C SER A 136 -13.22 15.07 7.96
N GLY A 137 -14.37 14.79 7.31
CA GLY A 137 -15.13 15.74 6.52
C GLY A 137 -14.68 15.85 5.04
N GLY A 138 -13.61 15.16 4.65
CA GLY A 138 -13.11 15.16 3.28
C GLY A 138 -13.83 14.16 2.38
N ARG A 139 -13.74 14.34 1.06
CA ARG A 139 -14.36 13.43 0.08
C ARG A 139 -13.34 12.99 -0.96
N ALA A 140 -13.17 11.68 -1.08
CA ALA A 140 -12.30 11.12 -2.11
C ALA A 140 -12.75 11.57 -3.52
N GLY A 141 -11.79 11.90 -4.38
CA GLY A 141 -11.99 12.50 -5.70
C GLY A 141 -12.17 14.03 -5.71
N HIS A 142 -12.24 14.66 -4.53
CA HIS A 142 -12.58 16.08 -4.34
C HIS A 142 -11.68 16.75 -3.28
N LEU A 143 -10.40 16.39 -3.20
CA LEU A 143 -9.48 16.94 -2.20
C LEU A 143 -8.87 18.27 -2.68
N GLU A 144 -9.52 19.40 -2.41
CA GLU A 144 -9.04 20.72 -2.89
C GLU A 144 -8.47 21.61 -1.77
N GLY A 145 -7.47 22.42 -2.11
CA GLY A 145 -6.92 23.45 -1.23
C GLY A 145 -6.49 22.91 0.15
N ALA A 146 -7.12 23.41 1.22
CA ALA A 146 -6.81 23.01 2.59
C ALA A 146 -7.21 21.55 2.91
N GLU A 147 -8.15 20.96 2.16
CA GLU A 147 -8.58 19.57 2.37
C GLU A 147 -7.48 18.56 2.06
N ILE A 148 -6.47 18.95 1.28
CA ILE A 148 -5.28 18.12 1.01
C ILE A 148 -4.58 17.73 2.32
N LEU A 149 -4.66 18.57 3.36
CA LEU A 149 -4.10 18.25 4.68
C LEU A 149 -4.80 17.06 5.34
N LEU A 150 -6.07 16.79 5.00
CA LEU A 150 -6.82 15.62 5.47
C LEU A 150 -6.31 14.31 4.85
N ALA A 151 -5.54 14.37 3.76
CA ALA A 151 -4.93 13.20 3.15
C ALA A 151 -3.77 12.63 3.99
N ALA A 152 -3.12 13.46 4.82
CA ALA A 152 -2.04 13.02 5.70
C ALA A 152 -2.49 12.00 6.76
N PRO A 153 -3.53 12.26 7.59
CA PRO A 153 -4.03 11.25 8.53
C PRO A 153 -4.60 10.01 7.80
N ALA A 154 -5.22 10.18 6.62
CA ALA A 154 -5.66 9.04 5.81
C ALA A 154 -4.47 8.15 5.37
N GLY A 155 -3.40 8.75 4.85
CA GLY A 155 -2.18 8.04 4.49
C GLY A 155 -1.50 7.35 5.69
N LEU A 156 -1.52 7.97 6.86
CA LEU A 156 -1.00 7.35 8.09
C LEU A 156 -1.76 6.06 8.42
N THR A 157 -3.07 6.02 8.20
CA THR A 157 -3.85 4.80 8.47
C THR A 157 -3.47 3.64 7.55
N VAL A 158 -3.03 3.92 6.31
CA VAL A 158 -2.47 2.90 5.41
C VAL A 158 -1.22 2.29 6.02
N CYS A 159 -0.27 3.13 6.46
CA CYS A 159 0.97 2.66 7.12
C CYS A 159 0.67 1.83 8.37
N LEU A 160 -0.23 2.31 9.24
CA LEU A 160 -0.60 1.62 10.47
C LEU A 160 -1.24 0.26 10.16
N TRP A 161 -2.14 0.22 9.18
CA TRP A 161 -2.79 -1.02 8.75
C TRP A 161 -1.81 -2.01 8.13
N THR A 162 -0.95 -1.56 7.22
CA THR A 162 0.08 -2.40 6.59
C THR A 162 1.03 -2.97 7.64
N SER A 163 1.51 -2.12 8.56
CA SER A 163 2.37 -2.55 9.67
C SER A 163 1.68 -3.58 10.56
N LEU A 164 0.41 -3.35 10.91
CA LEU A 164 -0.37 -4.25 11.75
C LEU A 164 -0.62 -5.60 11.07
N SER A 165 -1.11 -5.57 9.83
CA SER A 165 -1.47 -6.77 9.06
C SER A 165 -0.24 -7.66 8.80
N VAL A 166 0.88 -7.08 8.37
CA VAL A 166 2.14 -7.80 8.18
C VAL A 166 2.63 -8.38 9.51
N SER A 167 2.56 -7.60 10.59
CA SER A 167 2.96 -8.08 11.93
C SER A 167 2.08 -9.24 12.43
N MET A 168 0.77 -9.21 12.15
CA MET A 168 -0.14 -10.32 12.48
C MET A 168 0.25 -11.59 11.75
N VAL A 169 0.57 -11.51 10.46
CA VAL A 169 1.00 -12.67 9.68
C VAL A 169 2.34 -13.21 10.16
N ILE A 170 3.32 -12.35 10.40
CA ILE A 170 4.64 -12.76 10.89
C ILE A 170 4.51 -13.40 12.28
N SER A 171 3.74 -12.78 13.18
CA SER A 171 3.46 -13.29 14.52
C SER A 171 2.79 -14.67 14.46
N ALA A 172 1.78 -14.83 13.60
CA ALA A 172 1.09 -16.11 13.42
C ALA A 172 1.99 -17.20 12.83
N ALA A 173 2.88 -16.84 11.90
CA ALA A 173 3.79 -17.78 11.25
C ALA A 173 4.97 -18.20 12.14
N ARG A 174 5.51 -17.28 12.95
CA ARG A 174 6.70 -17.52 13.79
C ARG A 174 6.38 -17.87 15.24
N GLY A 175 5.12 -17.71 15.66
CA GLY A 175 4.72 -17.90 17.06
C GLY A 175 5.28 -16.83 18.01
N THR A 176 5.71 -15.68 17.49
CA THR A 176 6.26 -14.57 18.28
C THR A 176 5.15 -13.62 18.75
N PRO A 177 5.31 -12.92 19.88
CA PRO A 177 4.30 -11.98 20.36
C PRO A 177 4.13 -10.79 19.40
N LEU A 178 2.88 -10.48 19.03
CA LEU A 178 2.54 -9.41 18.08
C LEU A 178 3.17 -8.06 18.44
N ARG A 179 3.13 -7.68 19.73
CA ARG A 179 3.71 -6.41 20.23
C ARG A 179 5.19 -6.26 19.91
N ARG A 180 5.95 -7.36 19.92
CA ARG A 180 7.37 -7.35 19.59
C ARG A 180 7.57 -7.15 18.10
N THR A 181 6.90 -7.95 17.28
CA THR A 181 6.94 -7.86 15.81
C THR A 181 6.49 -6.48 15.31
N LEU A 182 5.46 -5.90 15.95
CA LEU A 182 4.96 -4.58 15.59
C LEU A 182 5.98 -3.47 15.87
N ARG A 183 6.67 -3.49 17.03
CA ARG A 183 7.74 -2.53 17.32
C ARG A 183 8.90 -2.63 16.34
N GLU A 184 9.29 -3.87 16.01
CA GLU A 184 10.37 -4.14 15.06
C GLU A 184 10.00 -3.65 13.64
N THR A 185 8.72 -3.71 13.26
CA THR A 185 8.22 -3.26 11.95
C THR A 185 8.01 -1.75 11.89
N MET A 186 7.42 -1.16 12.94
CA MET A 186 6.98 0.24 12.91
C MET A 186 8.12 1.26 12.78
N GLY A 187 9.30 1.03 13.37
CA GLY A 187 10.33 2.08 13.44
C GLY A 187 10.76 2.65 12.08
N ILE A 188 11.17 1.78 11.16
CA ILE A 188 11.60 2.19 9.81
C ILE A 188 10.39 2.40 8.89
N SER A 189 9.33 1.60 9.07
CA SER A 189 8.12 1.71 8.26
C SER A 189 7.43 3.05 8.38
N THR A 190 7.34 3.62 9.60
CA THR A 190 6.69 4.92 9.81
C THR A 190 7.48 6.05 9.17
N LEU A 191 8.82 6.00 9.19
CA LEU A 191 9.65 7.01 8.57
C LEU A 191 9.49 7.00 7.03
N ILE A 192 9.52 5.82 6.43
CA ILE A 192 9.34 5.67 4.99
C ILE A 192 7.92 6.06 4.58
N ALA A 193 6.92 5.63 5.35
CA ALA A 193 5.54 6.03 5.12
C ALA A 193 5.35 7.54 5.26
N ALA A 194 5.96 8.20 6.26
CA ALA A 194 5.91 9.66 6.38
C ALA A 194 6.47 10.34 5.13
N GLY A 195 7.58 9.84 4.59
CA GLY A 195 8.12 10.28 3.30
C GLY A 195 7.15 10.06 2.14
N GLY A 196 6.56 8.86 2.03
CA GLY A 196 5.58 8.52 1.00
C GLY A 196 4.32 9.39 1.07
N ILE A 197 3.79 9.62 2.27
CA ILE A 197 2.64 10.50 2.52
C ILE A 197 2.98 11.94 2.13
N ALA A 198 4.15 12.45 2.52
CA ALA A 198 4.60 13.79 2.14
C ALA A 198 4.71 13.92 0.61
N VAL A 199 5.28 12.93 -0.08
CA VAL A 199 5.36 12.88 -1.55
C VAL A 199 3.95 12.83 -2.16
N GLY A 200 3.04 12.03 -1.62
CA GLY A 200 1.66 11.94 -2.06
C GLY A 200 0.93 13.27 -1.92
N CYS A 201 1.00 13.92 -0.75
CA CYS A 201 0.40 15.22 -0.51
C CYS A 201 0.99 16.31 -1.41
N ALA A 202 2.32 16.34 -1.59
CA ALA A 202 2.99 17.27 -2.48
C ALA A 202 2.57 17.07 -3.95
N ALA A 203 2.44 15.82 -4.39
CA ALA A 203 1.95 15.48 -5.72
C ALA A 203 0.51 15.95 -5.94
N VAL A 204 -0.36 15.75 -4.95
CA VAL A 204 -1.74 16.25 -4.99
C VAL A 204 -1.76 17.78 -5.00
N ALA A 205 -0.97 18.47 -4.17
CA ALA A 205 -0.92 19.93 -4.18
C ALA A 205 -0.43 20.49 -5.52
N LEU A 206 0.60 19.88 -6.12
CA LEU A 206 1.16 20.29 -7.40
C LEU A 206 0.16 20.08 -8.55
N ALA A 207 -0.61 18.99 -8.50
CA ALA A 207 -1.68 18.68 -9.44
C ALA A 207 -2.71 19.81 -9.57
N TYR A 208 -3.05 20.46 -8.45
CA TYR A 208 -3.99 21.59 -8.44
C TYR A 208 -3.38 22.88 -8.98
N THR A 209 -2.06 23.05 -8.85
CA THR A 209 -1.38 24.23 -9.39
C THR A 209 -1.16 24.10 -10.91
N SER A 210 -0.90 22.89 -11.40
CA SER A 210 -0.82 22.58 -12.82
C SER A 210 -1.22 21.13 -13.11
N PRO A 211 -2.31 20.88 -13.86
CA PRO A 211 -2.70 19.53 -14.26
C PRO A 211 -1.65 18.81 -15.12
N VAL A 212 -0.80 19.57 -15.81
CA VAL A 212 0.28 19.01 -16.65
C VAL A 212 1.36 18.35 -15.79
N THR A 213 1.61 18.85 -14.58
CA THR A 213 2.59 18.25 -13.66
C THR A 213 2.20 16.86 -13.16
N LEU A 214 0.91 16.49 -13.17
CA LEU A 214 0.48 15.11 -12.86
C LEU A 214 1.01 14.07 -13.86
N ILE A 215 1.16 14.46 -15.13
CA ILE A 215 1.70 13.57 -16.17
C ILE A 215 3.19 13.28 -15.92
N VAL A 216 3.89 14.22 -15.29
CA VAL A 216 5.32 14.11 -14.98
C VAL A 216 5.58 13.24 -13.74
N LEU A 217 4.56 13.04 -12.90
CA LEU A 217 4.72 12.32 -11.64
C LEU A 217 5.07 10.82 -11.82
N PRO A 218 4.37 10.03 -12.66
CA PRO A 218 4.76 8.65 -12.93
C PRO A 218 6.21 8.49 -13.42
N PRO A 219 6.71 9.25 -14.42
CA PRO A 219 8.11 9.12 -14.85
C PRO A 219 9.11 9.54 -13.78
N VAL A 220 8.80 10.52 -12.92
CA VAL A 220 9.67 10.90 -11.79
C VAL A 220 9.75 9.77 -10.76
N LEU A 221 8.61 9.15 -10.42
CA LEU A 221 8.57 8.00 -9.52
C LEU A 221 9.33 6.80 -10.10
N VAL A 222 9.15 6.52 -11.40
CA VAL A 222 9.92 5.49 -12.11
C VAL A 222 11.41 5.81 -12.10
N GLY A 223 11.80 7.07 -12.33
CA GLY A 223 13.18 7.52 -12.27
C GLY A 223 13.79 7.31 -10.89
N LEU A 224 13.07 7.66 -9.82
CA LEU A 224 13.51 7.44 -8.45
C LEU A 224 13.73 5.94 -8.15
N VAL A 225 12.78 5.10 -8.59
CA VAL A 225 12.90 3.64 -8.48
C VAL A 225 14.08 3.10 -9.28
N MET A 226 14.35 3.64 -10.47
CA MET A 226 15.50 3.25 -11.29
C MET A 226 16.83 3.63 -10.63
N VAL A 227 16.96 4.86 -10.15
CA VAL A 227 18.16 5.33 -9.43
C VAL A 227 18.42 4.45 -8.21
N TYR A 228 17.37 4.11 -7.46
CA TYR A 228 17.49 3.19 -6.35
C TYR A 228 18.03 1.81 -6.78
N ARG A 229 17.45 1.22 -7.82
CA ARG A 229 17.89 -0.08 -8.33
C ARG A 229 19.35 -0.06 -8.76
N MET A 230 19.78 0.99 -9.44
CA MET A 230 21.19 1.17 -9.83
C MET A 230 22.12 1.21 -8.61
N GLN A 231 21.71 1.85 -7.51
CA GLN A 231 22.53 1.88 -6.29
C GLN A 231 22.60 0.51 -5.60
N VAL A 232 21.50 -0.25 -5.56
CA VAL A 232 21.49 -1.61 -5.00
C VAL A 232 22.39 -2.52 -5.82
N ASP A 233 22.27 -2.48 -7.15
CA ASP A 233 23.10 -3.29 -8.04
C ASP A 233 24.59 -2.93 -7.86
N SER A 234 24.90 -1.64 -7.72
CA SER A 234 26.26 -1.16 -7.46
C SER A 234 26.81 -1.60 -6.10
N ALA A 235 25.97 -1.64 -5.05
CA ALA A 235 26.36 -2.13 -3.74
C ALA A 235 26.62 -3.64 -3.75
N GLN A 236 25.76 -4.41 -4.43
CA GLN A 236 25.93 -5.86 -4.57
C GLN A 236 27.18 -6.26 -5.38
N GLN A 237 27.64 -5.40 -6.29
CA GLN A 237 28.89 -5.62 -7.04
C GLN A 237 30.14 -5.36 -6.21
N ARG A 238 30.08 -4.53 -5.16
CA ARG A 238 31.22 -4.25 -4.27
C ARG A 238 31.45 -5.33 -3.21
N ASP A 239 30.39 -6.07 -2.87
CA ASP A 239 30.42 -7.17 -1.89
C ASP A 239 30.75 -8.54 -2.53
N ARG A 240 31.03 -8.58 -3.84
CA ARG A 240 31.51 -9.76 -4.58
C ARG A 240 33.00 -9.63 -4.87
#